data_AF-V8BSR3-F1
#
_entry.id   AF-V8BSR3-F1
#
_cell.length_a   1.000
_cell.length_b   1.000
_cell.length_c   1.000
_cell.angle_alpha   90.00
_cell.angle_beta   90.00
_cell.angle_gamma   90.00
#
_symmetry.space_group_name_H-M   'P 1'
#
loop_
_entity.id
_entity.type
_entity.pdbx_description
1 polymer ?
#
loop_
_entity_poly.entity_id
_entity_poly.type
_entity_poly.pdbx_seq_one_letter_code
_entity_poly.pdbx_strand_id
1 'polypeptide(L)'
;MLINAFAMLAGAGGAPRAAISMGKKDNRTAEKILGNCFSLLIIMAVILTFIFFIFAPQMLTLFGASGKTLPYAVAYSRIYILGSIFVLIVMGMNPFITTQGFAKISMLTTVIGAVINIILDPIFIFVLDLGVRGAALATVLSQAVGAVWILRFLT
;
A
#
# COMPACT_ATOMS: atom_id res chain seq x y z
N MET A 1 6.20 3.12 7.91
CA MET A 1 7.36 2.21 7.85
C MET A 1 7.00 0.77 8.23
N LEU A 2 6.35 0.51 9.37
CA LEU A 2 5.90 -0.85 9.75
C LEU A 2 5.04 -1.55 8.68
N ILE A 3 4.01 -0.89 8.16
CA ILE A 3 3.14 -1.44 7.11
C ILE A 3 3.94 -1.85 5.87
N ASN A 4 4.90 -1.01 5.44
CA ASN A 4 5.74 -1.30 4.27
C ASN A 4 6.66 -2.52 4.51
N ALA A 5 7.16 -2.71 5.73
CA ALA A 5 8.01 -3.86 6.04
C ALA A 5 7.27 -5.18 5.84
N PHE A 6 6.00 -5.26 6.26
CA PHE A 6 5.15 -6.43 6.01
C PHE A 6 4.81 -6.61 4.52
N ALA A 7 4.62 -5.52 3.79
CA ALA A 7 4.45 -5.58 2.33
C ALA A 7 5.69 -6.19 1.65
N MET A 8 6.88 -5.72 2.04
CA MET A 8 8.16 -6.20 1.52
C MET A 8 8.46 -7.64 1.94
N LEU A 9 8.01 -8.10 3.10
CA LEU A 9 8.15 -9.49 3.52
C LEU A 9 7.56 -10.46 2.48
N ALA A 10 6.34 -10.18 2.00
CA ALA A 10 5.70 -10.98 0.97
C ALA A 10 6.30 -10.72 -0.43
N GLY A 11 6.53 -9.44 -0.77
CA GLY A 11 6.98 -9.02 -2.10
C GLY A 11 8.43 -9.40 -2.41
N ALA A 12 9.37 -9.01 -1.55
CA ALA A 12 10.81 -9.22 -1.77
C ALA A 12 11.21 -10.70 -1.71
N GLY A 13 10.49 -11.53 -0.94
CA GLY A 13 10.71 -12.98 -0.88
C GLY A 13 9.96 -13.77 -1.96
N GLY A 14 8.72 -13.40 -2.26
CA GLY A 14 7.87 -14.11 -3.21
C GLY A 14 8.22 -13.84 -4.67
N ALA A 15 8.52 -12.59 -5.02
CA ALA A 15 8.74 -12.18 -6.40
C ALA A 15 9.94 -12.87 -7.09
N PRO A 16 11.10 -13.04 -6.44
CA PRO A 16 12.21 -13.79 -7.04
C PRO A 16 11.88 -15.29 -7.20
N ARG A 17 11.18 -15.89 -6.23
CA ARG A 17 10.78 -17.31 -6.31
C ARG A 17 9.79 -17.55 -7.46
N ALA A 18 8.81 -16.67 -7.62
CA ALA A 18 7.90 -16.72 -8.76
C ALA A 18 8.65 -16.56 -10.10
N ALA A 19 9.58 -15.61 -10.19
CA ALA A 19 10.41 -15.41 -11.38
C ALA A 19 11.27 -16.64 -11.73
N ILE A 20 11.86 -17.29 -10.73
CA ILE A 20 12.62 -18.55 -10.93
C ILE A 20 11.70 -19.67 -11.44
N SER A 21 10.50 -19.83 -10.88
CA SER A 21 9.53 -20.82 -11.36
C SER A 21 9.09 -20.56 -12.80
N MET A 22 8.83 -19.30 -13.17
CA MET A 22 8.55 -18.92 -14.56
C MET A 22 9.72 -19.22 -15.50
N GLY A 23 10.96 -18.94 -15.08
CA GLY A 23 12.16 -19.29 -15.84
C GLY A 23 12.31 -20.81 -16.09
N LYS A 24 11.80 -21.64 -15.18
CA LYS A 24 11.70 -23.10 -15.34
C LYS A 24 10.51 -23.56 -16.19
N LYS A 25 9.73 -22.63 -16.75
CA LYS A 25 8.44 -22.87 -17.43
C LYS A 25 7.36 -23.49 -16.55
N ASP A 26 7.51 -23.41 -15.22
CA ASP A 26 6.53 -23.87 -14.25
C ASP A 26 5.63 -22.71 -13.81
N ASN A 27 4.76 -22.29 -14.73
CA ASN A 27 3.84 -21.16 -14.51
C ASN A 27 2.82 -21.46 -13.39
N ARG A 28 2.43 -22.73 -13.22
CA ARG A 28 1.48 -23.13 -12.18
C ARG A 28 2.05 -22.89 -10.78
N THR A 29 3.32 -23.19 -10.56
CA THR A 29 3.97 -22.88 -9.28
C THR A 29 4.17 -21.38 -9.09
N ALA A 30 4.50 -20.64 -10.15
CA ALA A 30 4.62 -19.18 -10.08
C ALA A 30 3.31 -18.50 -9.68
N GLU A 31 2.19 -18.89 -10.29
CA GLU A 31 0.84 -18.41 -9.95
C GLU A 31 0.47 -18.75 -8.50
N LYS A 32 0.79 -19.96 -8.04
CA LYS A 32 0.58 -20.34 -6.63
C LYS A 32 1.38 -19.47 -5.66
N ILE A 33 2.64 -19.15 -5.98
CA ILE A 33 3.46 -18.25 -5.15
C ILE A 33 2.83 -16.86 -5.10
N LEU A 34 2.45 -16.31 -6.26
CA LEU A 34 1.80 -15.01 -6.35
C LEU A 34 0.50 -14.98 -5.53
N GLY A 35 -0.38 -15.97 -5.71
CA GLY A 35 -1.65 -16.07 -4.99
C GLY A 35 -1.47 -16.24 -3.48
N ASN A 36 -0.48 -17.01 -3.04
CA ASN A 36 -0.14 -17.16 -1.62
C ASN A 36 0.38 -15.85 -1.03
N CYS A 37 1.27 -15.14 -1.73
CA CYS A 37 1.79 -13.85 -1.30
C CYS A 37 0.68 -12.79 -1.26
N PHE A 38 -0.20 -12.76 -2.26
CA PHE A 38 -1.37 -11.88 -2.26
C PHE A 38 -2.30 -12.18 -1.08
N SER A 39 -2.65 -13.45 -0.84
CA SER A 39 -3.48 -13.85 0.30
C SER A 39 -2.85 -13.45 1.64
N LEU A 40 -1.53 -13.65 1.78
CA LEU A 40 -0.78 -13.21 2.96
C LEU A 40 -0.87 -11.70 3.15
N LEU A 41 -0.71 -10.90 2.08
CA LEU A 41 -0.85 -9.44 2.16
C LEU A 41 -2.24 -9.01 2.63
N ILE A 42 -3.31 -9.67 2.16
CA ILE A 42 -4.68 -9.37 2.59
C ILE A 42 -4.88 -9.69 4.08
N ILE A 43 -4.41 -10.86 4.53
CA ILE A 43 -4.46 -11.25 5.94
C ILE A 43 -3.71 -10.23 6.81
N MET A 44 -2.50 -9.87 6.38
CA MET A 44 -1.69 -8.87 7.10
C MET A 44 -2.34 -7.49 7.06
N ALA A 45 -2.98 -7.08 5.97
CA ALA A 45 -3.71 -5.83 5.89
C ALA A 45 -4.83 -5.76 6.93
N VAL A 46 -5.63 -6.82 7.06
CA VAL A 46 -6.72 -6.88 8.04
C VAL A 46 -6.17 -6.82 9.46
N ILE A 47 -5.16 -7.63 9.78
CA ILE A 47 -4.55 -7.68 11.11
C ILE A 47 -3.92 -6.34 11.49
N LEU A 48 -3.10 -5.76 10.61
CA LEU A 48 -2.43 -4.49 10.87
C LEU A 48 -3.43 -3.34 10.96
N THR A 49 -4.47 -3.34 10.13
CA THR A 49 -5.55 -2.34 10.20
C THR A 49 -6.21 -2.39 11.56
N PHE A 50 -6.59 -3.58 12.04
CA PHE A 50 -7.24 -3.75 13.34
C PHE A 50 -6.34 -3.27 14.50
N ILE A 51 -5.08 -3.71 14.53
CA ILE A 51 -4.12 -3.35 15.58
C ILE A 51 -3.88 -1.83 15.56
N PHE A 52 -3.48 -1.26 14.42
CA PHE A 52 -3.14 0.16 14.36
C PHE A 52 -4.35 1.06 14.57
N PHE A 53 -5.55 0.65 14.17
CA PHE A 53 -6.75 1.46 14.38
C PHE A 53 -7.12 1.60 15.86
N ILE A 54 -7.00 0.50 16.62
CA ILE A 54 -7.30 0.48 18.07
C ILE A 54 -6.22 1.22 18.86
N PHE A 55 -4.95 0.98 18.54
CA PHE A 55 -3.82 1.53 19.28
C PHE A 55 -3.30 2.87 18.75
N ALA A 56 -3.90 3.44 17.69
CA ALA A 56 -3.44 4.69 17.07
C ALA A 56 -3.25 5.84 18.08
N PRO A 57 -4.22 6.18 18.95
CA PRO A 57 -4.05 7.28 19.91
C PRO A 57 -2.90 7.05 20.90
N GLN A 58 -2.76 5.82 21.40
CA GLN A 58 -1.74 5.43 22.37
C GLN A 58 -0.34 5.47 21.72
N MET A 59 -0.21 4.92 20.51
CA MET A 59 1.05 4.96 19.76
C MET A 59 1.46 6.39 19.40
N LEU A 60 0.50 7.23 18.97
CA LEU A 60 0.78 8.63 18.63
C LEU A 60 1.21 9.43 19.86
N THR A 61 0.60 9.17 21.03
CA THR A 61 1.00 9.81 22.29
C THR A 61 2.40 9.36 22.71
N LEU A 62 2.72 8.06 22.57
CA LEU A 62 4.07 7.53 22.82
C LEU A 62 5.12 8.12 21.88
N PHE A 63 4.76 8.44 20.63
CA PHE A 63 5.63 9.13 19.68
C PHE A 63 5.75 10.65 19.93
N GLY A 64 5.13 11.17 21.00
CA GLY A 64 5.27 12.57 21.40
C GLY A 64 4.21 13.50 20.80
N ALA A 65 3.09 12.99 20.28
CA ALA A 65 1.99 13.85 19.88
C ALA A 65 1.42 14.60 21.10
N SER A 66 1.51 15.93 21.07
CA SER A 66 0.98 16.82 22.11
C SER A 66 -0.52 17.07 21.93
N GLY A 67 -1.18 17.66 22.94
CA GLY A 67 -2.64 17.86 22.94
C GLY A 67 -3.22 18.61 21.72
N LYS A 68 -2.45 19.48 21.07
CA LYS A 68 -2.88 20.19 19.85
C LYS A 68 -2.67 19.40 18.57
N THR A 69 -1.66 18.51 18.52
CA THR A 69 -1.32 17.74 17.31
C THR A 69 -1.99 16.36 17.29
N LEU A 70 -2.31 15.81 18.46
CA LEU A 70 -2.92 14.49 18.60
C LEU A 70 -4.25 14.34 17.81
N PRO A 71 -5.20 15.29 17.85
CA PRO A 71 -6.44 15.16 17.08
C PRO A 71 -6.21 15.10 15.56
N TYR A 72 -5.27 15.90 15.04
CA TYR A 72 -4.92 15.89 13.61
C TYR A 72 -4.20 14.61 13.22
N ALA A 73 -3.24 14.16 14.02
CA ALA A 73 -2.51 12.92 13.80
C ALA A 73 -3.45 11.71 13.82
N VAL A 74 -4.35 11.62 14.81
CA VAL A 74 -5.35 10.53 14.89
C VAL A 74 -6.29 10.54 13.69
N ALA A 75 -6.77 11.71 13.28
CA ALA A 75 -7.65 11.83 12.12
C ALA A 75 -6.97 11.39 10.82
N TYR A 76 -5.72 11.82 10.60
CA TYR A 76 -4.91 11.37 9.47
C TYR A 76 -4.67 9.86 9.51
N SER A 77 -4.16 9.37 10.64
CA SER A 77 -3.76 7.98 10.79
C SER A 77 -4.93 7.04 10.62
N ARG A 78 -6.11 7.33 11.17
CA ARG A 78 -7.29 6.46 11.01
C ARG A 78 -7.69 6.28 9.55
N ILE A 79 -7.71 7.37 8.77
CA ILE A 79 -8.02 7.32 7.34
C ILE A 79 -6.95 6.51 6.60
N TYR A 80 -5.68 6.81 6.86
CA TYR A 80 -4.57 6.13 6.21
C TYR A 80 -4.54 4.62 6.54
N ILE A 81 -4.81 4.25 7.79
CA ILE A 81 -4.85 2.86 8.26
C ILE A 81 -5.97 2.08 7.56
N LEU A 82 -7.16 2.68 7.40
CA LEU A 82 -8.25 2.05 6.65
C LEU A 82 -7.87 1.80 5.18
N GLY A 83 -7.10 2.70 4.58
CA GLY A 83 -6.57 2.55 3.22
C GLY A 83 -5.29 1.71 3.11
N SER A 84 -4.74 1.20 4.22
CA SER A 84 -3.44 0.53 4.23
C SER A 84 -3.40 -0.75 3.40
N ILE A 85 -4.54 -1.38 3.16
CA ILE A 85 -4.69 -2.53 2.27
C ILE A 85 -4.18 -2.22 0.85
N PHE A 86 -4.49 -1.05 0.31
CA PHE A 86 -4.04 -0.66 -1.02
C PHE A 86 -2.54 -0.44 -1.06
N VAL A 87 -1.98 0.17 -0.01
CA VAL A 87 -0.53 0.35 0.15
C VAL A 87 0.18 -1.00 0.18
N LEU A 88 -0.34 -1.96 0.95
CA LEU A 88 0.21 -3.31 1.05
C LEU A 88 0.18 -4.04 -0.29
N ILE A 89 -0.92 -3.93 -1.05
CA ILE A 89 -1.02 -4.52 -2.39
C ILE A 89 -0.01 -3.85 -3.32
N VAL A 90 0.02 -2.52 -3.39
CA VAL A 90 0.94 -1.79 -4.28
C VAL A 90 2.37 -2.17 -3.98
N MET A 91 2.80 -2.05 -2.73
CA MET A 91 4.19 -2.31 -2.38
C MET A 91 4.53 -3.80 -2.45
N GLY A 92 3.63 -4.70 -2.03
CA GLY A 92 3.91 -6.13 -1.97
C GLY A 92 3.88 -6.81 -3.33
N MET A 93 3.03 -6.36 -4.26
CA MET A 93 2.85 -7.00 -5.57
C MET A 93 3.67 -6.34 -6.68
N ASN A 94 4.07 -5.07 -6.56
CA ASN A 94 4.91 -4.39 -7.55
C ASN A 94 6.28 -5.08 -7.80
N PRO A 95 6.95 -5.68 -6.79
CA PRO A 95 8.15 -6.50 -7.01
C PRO A 95 7.91 -7.66 -7.99
N PHE A 96 6.74 -8.30 -7.99
CA PHE A 96 6.41 -9.39 -8.92
C PHE A 96 6.43 -8.92 -10.38
N ILE A 97 5.92 -7.72 -10.64
CA ILE A 97 5.98 -7.10 -11.99
C ILE A 97 7.43 -6.80 -12.37
N THR A 98 8.20 -6.27 -11.42
CA THR A 98 9.58 -5.85 -11.63
C THR A 98 10.50 -7.03 -11.92
N THR A 99 10.39 -8.13 -11.16
CA THR A 99 11.25 -9.32 -11.31
C THR A 99 10.94 -10.11 -12.59
N GLN A 100 9.78 -9.90 -13.20
CA GLN A 100 9.41 -10.46 -14.51
C GLN A 100 10.02 -9.69 -15.70
N GLY A 101 10.73 -8.59 -15.46
CA GLY A 101 11.30 -7.75 -16.51
C GLY A 101 10.40 -6.60 -16.96
N PHE A 102 9.18 -6.48 -16.41
CA PHE A 102 8.25 -5.39 -16.70
C PHE A 102 8.48 -4.15 -15.82
N ALA A 103 9.75 -3.76 -15.64
CA ALA A 103 10.13 -2.63 -14.79
C ALA A 103 9.43 -1.31 -15.19
N LYS A 104 9.18 -1.11 -16.50
CA LYS A 104 8.41 0.06 -16.99
C LYS A 104 6.97 0.09 -16.45
N ILE A 105 6.30 -1.06 -16.39
CA ILE A 105 4.92 -1.16 -15.86
C ILE A 105 4.91 -0.95 -14.34
N SER A 106 5.89 -1.51 -13.64
CA SER A 106 6.09 -1.28 -12.21
C SER A 106 6.29 0.21 -11.91
N MET A 107 7.16 0.89 -12.66
CA MET A 107 7.42 2.31 -12.53
C MET A 107 6.17 3.14 -12.83
N LEU A 108 5.43 2.78 -13.88
CA LEU A 108 4.19 3.47 -14.25
C LEU A 108 3.16 3.41 -13.13
N THR A 109 3.12 2.32 -12.34
CA THR A 109 2.25 2.25 -11.16
C THR A 109 2.58 3.37 -10.16
N THR A 110 3.86 3.55 -9.84
CA THR A 110 4.32 4.58 -8.92
C THR A 110 4.03 5.97 -9.47
N VAL A 111 4.22 6.18 -10.77
CA VAL A 111 3.92 7.47 -11.44
C VAL A 111 2.43 7.78 -11.41
N ILE A 112 1.56 6.82 -11.74
CA ILE A 112 0.10 6.99 -11.67
C ILE A 112 -0.33 7.41 -10.26
N GLY A 113 0.17 6.70 -9.24
CA GLY A 113 -0.11 7.04 -7.85
C GLY A 113 0.38 8.45 -7.48
N ALA A 114 1.60 8.81 -7.86
CA ALA A 114 2.16 10.12 -7.56
C ALA A 114 1.41 11.27 -8.26
N VAL A 115 1.05 11.10 -9.53
CA VAL A 115 0.28 12.10 -10.29
C VAL A 115 -1.11 12.30 -9.69
N ILE A 116 -1.81 11.21 -9.38
CA ILE A 116 -3.14 11.29 -8.74
C ILE A 116 -3.01 11.97 -7.38
N ASN A 117 -1.97 11.66 -6.60
CA ASN A 117 -1.77 12.25 -5.28
C ASN A 117 -1.53 13.76 -5.36
N ILE A 118 -0.64 14.19 -6.27
CA ILE A 118 -0.33 15.61 -6.49
C ILE A 118 -1.57 16.40 -6.92
N ILE A 119 -2.49 15.78 -7.67
CA ILE A 119 -3.73 16.43 -8.11
C ILE A 119 -4.76 16.46 -6.97
N LEU A 120 -4.95 15.33 -6.27
CA LEU A 120 -5.98 15.20 -5.23
C LEU A 120 -5.64 15.96 -3.95
N ASP A 121 -4.37 16.10 -3.59
CA ASP A 121 -3.94 16.79 -2.37
C ASP A 121 -4.46 18.25 -2.35
N PRO A 122 -4.17 19.13 -3.35
CA PRO A 122 -4.71 20.49 -3.36
C PRO A 122 -6.24 20.54 -3.41
N ILE A 123 -6.89 19.62 -4.13
CA ILE A 123 -8.35 19.57 -4.23
C ILE A 123 -8.95 19.27 -2.86
N PHE A 124 -8.46 18.24 -2.17
CA PHE A 124 -9.03 17.85 -0.89
C PHE A 124 -8.63 18.79 0.24
N ILE A 125 -7.43 19.36 0.20
CA ILE A 125 -6.95 20.28 1.22
C ILE A 125 -7.62 21.66 1.07
N PHE A 126 -7.57 22.27 -0.12
CA PHE A 126 -7.98 23.67 -0.32
C PHE A 126 -9.39 23.84 -0.87
N VAL A 127 -9.86 22.95 -1.75
CA VAL A 127 -11.20 23.11 -2.37
C VAL A 127 -12.29 22.54 -1.47
N LEU A 128 -12.03 21.39 -0.84
CA LEU A 128 -12.99 20.74 0.06
C LEU A 128 -12.78 21.09 1.55
N ASP A 129 -11.76 21.89 1.86
CA ASP A 129 -11.43 22.37 3.21
C ASP A 129 -11.29 21.23 4.26
N LEU A 130 -10.85 20.04 3.80
CA LEU A 130 -10.69 18.85 4.66
C LEU A 130 -9.36 18.85 5.43
N GLY A 131 -8.47 19.82 5.14
CA GLY A 131 -7.15 19.95 5.73
C GLY A 131 -6.37 18.63 5.72
N VAL A 132 -5.88 18.23 6.89
CA VAL A 132 -5.05 17.02 7.06
C VAL A 132 -5.81 15.73 6.70
N ARG A 133 -7.13 15.68 6.90
CA ARG A 133 -7.94 14.50 6.50
C ARG A 133 -7.99 14.35 4.98
N GLY A 134 -8.01 15.47 4.27
CA GLY A 134 -7.95 15.52 2.81
C GLY A 134 -6.69 14.88 2.27
N ALA A 135 -5.53 15.25 2.82
CA ALA A 135 -4.24 14.65 2.43
C ALA A 135 -4.21 13.11 2.62
N ALA A 136 -4.76 12.62 3.74
CA ALA A 136 -4.86 11.17 3.97
C ALA A 136 -5.74 10.48 2.92
N LEU A 137 -6.91 11.05 2.59
CA LEU A 137 -7.82 10.51 1.58
C LEU A 137 -7.19 10.50 0.19
N ALA A 138 -6.55 11.60 -0.20
CA ALA A 138 -5.86 11.70 -1.49
C ALA A 138 -4.76 10.64 -1.62
N THR A 139 -4.00 10.40 -0.56
CA THR A 139 -2.98 9.34 -0.52
C THR A 139 -3.63 7.96 -0.68
N VAL A 140 -4.69 7.66 0.06
CA VAL A 140 -5.38 6.36 -0.01
C VAL A 140 -5.97 6.11 -1.39
N LEU A 141 -6.62 7.10 -2.00
CA LEU A 141 -7.19 6.96 -3.34
C LEU A 141 -6.11 6.75 -4.40
N SER A 142 -4.98 7.45 -4.28
CA SER A 142 -3.84 7.28 -5.18
C SER A 142 -3.29 5.86 -5.14
N GLN A 143 -3.18 5.30 -3.93
CA GLN A 143 -2.74 3.92 -3.72
C GLN A 143 -3.79 2.92 -4.19
N ALA A 144 -5.08 3.22 -4.04
CA ALA A 144 -6.16 2.37 -4.56
C ALA A 144 -6.10 2.26 -6.09
N VAL A 145 -5.88 3.38 -6.79
CA VAL A 145 -5.72 3.34 -8.25
C VAL A 145 -4.46 2.57 -8.66
N GLY A 146 -3.35 2.75 -7.94
CA GLY A 146 -2.13 1.95 -8.14
C GLY A 146 -2.36 0.46 -7.91
N ALA A 147 -3.14 0.09 -6.90
CA ALA A 147 -3.48 -1.30 -6.59
C ALA A 147 -4.31 -1.91 -7.73
N VAL A 148 -5.32 -1.19 -8.23
CA VAL A 148 -6.14 -1.63 -9.37
C VAL A 148 -5.28 -1.82 -10.63
N TRP A 149 -4.34 -0.90 -10.89
CA TRP A 149 -3.40 -1.01 -12.01
C TRP A 149 -2.55 -2.28 -11.92
N ILE A 150 -1.97 -2.57 -10.75
CA ILE A 150 -1.18 -3.79 -10.53
C ILE A 150 -2.02 -5.05 -10.70
N LEU A 151 -3.20 -5.09 -10.07
CA LEU A 151 -4.06 -6.26 -10.12
C LEU A 151 -4.50 -6.57 -11.55
N ARG A 152 -4.81 -5.54 -12.34
CA ARG A 152 -5.15 -5.69 -13.76
C ARG A 152 -3.99 -6.22 -14.61
N PHE A 153 -2.75 -5.93 -14.23
CA PHE A 153 -1.58 -6.45 -14.93
C PHE A 153 -1.25 -7.90 -14.54
N LEU A 154 -1.50 -8.27 -13.28
CA LEU A 154 -1.18 -9.59 -12.74
C LEU A 154 -2.29 -10.65 -12.94
N THR A 155 -3.48 -10.23 -13.41
CA THR A 155 -4.62 -11.10 -13.73
C THR A 155 -4.74 -11.22 -15.23
#